data_AF-A0AAW7P3S1-F1
#
_entry.id   AF-A0AAW7P3S1-F1
#
_cell.length_a   1.000
_cell.length_b   1.000
_cell.length_c   1.000
_cell.angle_alpha   90.00
_cell.angle_beta   90.00
_cell.angle_gamma   90.00
#
_symmetry.space_group_name_H-M   'P 1'
#
loop_
_entity.id
_entity.type
_entity.pdbx_description
1 polymer ?
#
loop_
_entity_poly.entity_id
_entity_poly.type
_entity_poly.pdbx_seq_one_letter_code
_entity_poly.pdbx_strand_id
1 'polypeptide(L)'
;MVTNAQTDLHFELERTISRRVDSKLIPYQVSISDSFYEKYTKLWKKKFSVDFVIEHRPFYAQLTKNCIYDTLEKVDRKSLSKHLAELEALVDISETKEDFYMYFEKKYTKPLPDFSDYMNQKKKELSEFDKKLWIALHFNPKESKKGDSQ
;
A
#
# COMPACT_ATOMS: atom_id res chain seq x y z
N MET A 1 13.78 -9.52 -18.85
CA MET A 1 13.64 -8.06 -18.99
C MET A 1 12.66 -7.63 -17.93
N VAL A 2 13.12 -6.91 -16.89
CA VAL A 2 12.21 -6.29 -15.92
C VAL A 2 11.41 -5.24 -16.71
N THR A 3 10.09 -5.34 -16.71
CA THR A 3 9.25 -4.36 -17.39
C THR A 3 9.36 -3.03 -16.63
N ASN A 4 9.35 -1.89 -17.33
CA ASN A 4 9.45 -0.58 -16.68
C ASN A 4 8.47 -0.43 -15.49
N ALA A 5 7.28 -1.02 -15.62
CA ALA A 5 6.26 -1.05 -14.56
C ALA A 5 6.70 -1.78 -13.27
N GLN A 6 7.49 -2.86 -13.35
CA GLN A 6 8.00 -3.56 -12.16
C GLN A 6 9.09 -2.74 -11.48
N THR A 7 9.98 -2.11 -12.26
CA THR A 7 10.98 -1.18 -11.73
C THR A 7 10.33 0.00 -11.02
N ASP A 8 9.29 0.59 -11.63
CA ASP A 8 8.53 1.71 -11.05
C ASP A 8 7.80 1.28 -9.77
N LEU A 9 7.26 0.06 -9.73
CA LEU A 9 6.61 -0.51 -8.56
C LEU A 9 7.59 -0.70 -7.40
N HIS A 10 8.75 -1.28 -7.68
CA HIS A 10 9.82 -1.45 -6.68
C HIS A 10 10.27 -0.10 -6.15
N PHE A 11 10.50 0.87 -7.03
CA PHE A 11 10.90 2.22 -6.65
C PHE A 11 9.86 2.90 -5.74
N GLU A 12 8.57 2.89 -6.10
CA GLU A 12 7.53 3.52 -5.28
C GLU A 12 7.32 2.79 -3.94
N LEU A 13 7.48 1.47 -3.93
CA LEU A 13 7.41 0.67 -2.71
C LEU A 13 8.60 0.98 -1.77
N GLU A 14 9.83 1.01 -2.29
CA GLU A 14 11.03 1.40 -1.54
C GLU A 14 10.89 2.81 -0.96
N ARG A 15 10.45 3.78 -1.78
CA ARG A 15 10.19 5.17 -1.37
C ARG A 15 9.14 5.25 -0.26
N THR A 16 8.15 4.37 -0.30
CA THR A 16 7.07 4.31 0.70
C THR A 16 7.56 3.77 2.03
N ILE A 17 8.30 2.66 2.01
CA ILE A 17 8.80 1.95 3.19
C ILE A 17 9.89 2.74 3.91
N SER A 18 10.80 3.37 3.16
CA SER A 18 11.95 4.10 3.71
C SER A 18 11.59 5.27 4.63
N ARG A 19 10.32 5.70 4.66
CA ARG A 19 9.83 6.73 5.59
C ARG A 19 9.54 6.21 7.01
N ARG A 20 9.42 4.89 7.17
CA ARG A 20 8.97 4.24 8.42
C ARG A 20 9.88 3.11 8.88
N VAL A 21 10.74 2.61 8.00
CA VAL A 21 11.70 1.56 8.30
C VAL A 21 13.10 2.12 8.04
N ASP A 22 13.98 2.02 9.04
CA ASP A 22 15.40 2.30 8.88
C ASP A 22 16.17 0.98 8.68
N SER A 23 16.40 0.62 7.42
CA SER A 23 17.11 -0.60 7.06
C SER A 23 17.83 -0.46 5.73
N LYS A 24 19.12 -0.78 5.71
CA LYS A 24 19.92 -0.88 4.48
C LYS A 24 19.50 -2.05 3.57
N LEU A 25 18.61 -2.92 4.04
CA LEU A 25 18.11 -4.09 3.30
C LEU A 25 16.79 -3.83 2.57
N ILE A 26 16.23 -2.62 2.61
CA ILE A 26 14.98 -2.29 1.90
C ILE A 26 15.06 -2.66 0.41
N PRO A 27 16.13 -2.33 -0.34
CA PRO A 27 16.19 -2.70 -1.77
C PRO A 27 16.18 -4.22 -1.99
N TYR A 28 16.87 -4.96 -1.12
CA TYR A 28 16.86 -6.42 -1.17
C TYR A 28 15.47 -6.97 -0.84
N GLN A 29 14.84 -6.47 0.23
CA GLN A 29 13.50 -6.87 0.63
C GLN A 29 12.49 -6.68 -0.51
N VAL A 30 12.46 -5.49 -1.11
CA VAL A 30 11.54 -5.19 -2.22
C VAL A 30 11.76 -6.15 -3.38
N SER A 31 13.01 -6.43 -3.75
CA SER A 31 13.33 -7.33 -4.87
C SER A 31 12.81 -8.78 -4.73
N ILE A 32 12.48 -9.23 -3.52
CA ILE A 32 12.03 -10.61 -3.25
C ILE A 32 10.62 -10.71 -2.65
N SER A 33 9.88 -9.61 -2.57
CA SER A 33 8.63 -9.54 -1.80
C SER A 33 7.37 -9.31 -2.64
N ASP A 34 7.50 -9.26 -3.98
CA ASP A 34 6.37 -9.06 -4.89
C ASP A 34 5.24 -10.06 -4.65
N SER A 35 5.58 -11.36 -4.51
CA SER A 35 4.59 -12.42 -4.27
C SER A 35 3.81 -12.20 -2.97
N PHE A 36 4.53 -11.87 -1.88
CA PHE A 36 3.93 -11.59 -0.59
C PHE A 36 2.95 -10.41 -0.67
N TYR A 37 3.38 -9.26 -1.21
CA TYR A 37 2.51 -8.09 -1.29
C TYR A 37 1.34 -8.32 -2.24
N GLU A 38 1.53 -9.01 -3.36
CA GLU A 38 0.46 -9.35 -4.28
C GLU A 38 -0.60 -10.21 -3.60
N LYS A 39 -0.19 -11.31 -2.96
CA LYS A 39 -1.09 -12.23 -2.27
C LYS A 39 -1.80 -11.54 -1.10
N TYR A 40 -1.07 -10.78 -0.28
CA TYR A 40 -1.67 -10.07 0.84
C TYR A 40 -2.70 -9.03 0.37
N THR A 41 -2.38 -8.29 -0.70
CA THR A 41 -3.30 -7.29 -1.26
C THR A 41 -4.59 -7.93 -1.82
N LYS A 42 -4.52 -9.20 -2.28
CA LYS A 42 -5.71 -9.95 -2.72
C LYS A 42 -6.68 -10.27 -1.58
N LEU A 43 -6.21 -10.45 -0.34
CA LEU A 43 -7.10 -10.60 0.83
C LEU A 43 -7.99 -9.38 1.04
N TRP A 44 -7.56 -8.21 0.56
CA TRP A 44 -8.33 -6.96 0.54
C TRP A 44 -9.17 -6.76 -0.72
N LYS A 45 -9.21 -7.75 -1.62
CA LYS A 45 -9.86 -7.68 -2.95
C LYS A 45 -9.30 -6.53 -3.81
N LYS A 46 -8.00 -6.24 -3.67
CA LYS A 46 -7.28 -5.20 -4.42
C LYS A 46 -6.15 -5.81 -5.24
N LYS A 47 -5.56 -5.02 -6.13
CA LYS A 47 -4.41 -5.41 -6.96
C LYS A 47 -3.16 -4.66 -6.49
N PHE A 48 -2.05 -5.38 -6.38
CA PHE A 48 -0.74 -4.76 -6.17
C PHE A 48 -0.28 -4.10 -7.48
N SER A 49 -0.22 -2.77 -7.48
CA SER A 49 0.18 -1.95 -8.63
C SER A 49 0.82 -0.65 -8.16
N VAL A 50 1.49 0.05 -9.08
CA VAL A 50 2.16 1.34 -8.80
C VAL A 50 1.16 2.34 -8.24
N ASP A 51 0.03 2.54 -8.92
CA ASP A 51 -1.03 3.47 -8.49
C ASP A 51 -1.56 3.10 -7.10
N PHE A 52 -1.78 1.82 -6.85
CA PHE A 52 -2.31 1.36 -5.57
C PHE A 52 -1.32 1.60 -4.42
N VAL A 53 -0.02 1.38 -4.64
CA VAL A 53 1.05 1.70 -3.68
C VAL A 53 1.10 3.21 -3.40
N ILE A 54 0.99 4.04 -4.45
CA ILE A 54 0.97 5.51 -4.33
C ILE A 54 -0.23 6.00 -3.52
N GLU A 55 -1.41 5.42 -3.75
CA GLU A 55 -2.64 5.77 -3.07
C GLU A 55 -2.65 5.30 -1.60
N HIS A 56 -2.11 4.12 -1.32
CA HIS A 56 -2.14 3.47 -0.01
C HIS A 56 -0.76 3.39 0.63
N ARG A 57 0.04 4.46 0.52
CA ARG A 57 1.38 4.52 1.12
C ARG A 57 1.41 4.19 2.62
N PRO A 58 0.48 4.72 3.46
CA PRO A 58 0.45 4.37 4.87
C PRO A 58 0.25 2.88 5.11
N PHE A 59 -0.59 2.23 4.29
CA PHE A 59 -0.86 0.80 4.37
C PHE A 59 0.42 -0.01 4.15
N TYR A 60 1.13 0.19 3.02
CA TYR A 60 2.37 -0.55 2.73
C TYR A 60 3.49 -0.24 3.72
N ALA A 61 3.60 1.00 4.19
CA ALA A 61 4.60 1.37 5.18
C ALA A 61 4.35 0.66 6.52
N GLN A 62 3.10 0.62 6.99
CA GLN A 62 2.72 -0.06 8.24
C GLN A 62 2.79 -1.58 8.10
N LEU A 63 2.30 -2.14 6.99
CA LEU A 63 2.39 -3.57 6.70
C LEU A 63 3.84 -4.03 6.75
N THR A 64 4.74 -3.32 6.07
CA THR A 64 6.17 -3.68 6.02
C THR A 64 6.84 -3.53 7.37
N LYS A 65 6.58 -2.43 8.07
CA LYS A 65 7.14 -2.22 9.41
C LYS A 65 6.69 -3.31 10.38
N ASN A 66 5.38 -3.53 10.50
CA ASN A 66 4.82 -4.39 11.54
C ASN A 66 4.94 -5.89 11.19
N CYS A 67 4.77 -6.28 9.92
CA CYS A 67 4.82 -7.69 9.53
C CYS A 67 6.22 -8.19 9.19
N ILE A 68 7.10 -7.33 8.69
CA ILE A 68 8.44 -7.74 8.23
C ILE A 68 9.49 -7.32 9.26
N TYR A 69 9.65 -6.03 9.54
CA TYR A 69 10.81 -5.57 10.31
C TYR A 69 10.64 -5.69 11.83
N ASP A 70 9.48 -5.36 12.40
CA ASP A 70 9.25 -5.42 13.85
C ASP A 70 9.13 -6.87 14.37
N THR A 71 8.95 -7.84 13.48
CA THR A 71 8.92 -9.29 13.79
C THR A 71 10.23 -10.00 13.50
N LEU A 72 11.13 -9.40 12.73
CA LEU A 72 12.46 -9.95 12.51
C LEU A 72 13.30 -9.83 13.79
N GLU A 73 13.77 -10.97 14.29
CA GLU A 73 14.74 -10.99 15.39
C GLU A 73 16.11 -10.43 14.97
N LYS A 74 16.47 -10.65 13.70
CA LYS A 74 17.75 -10.22 13.13
C LYS A 74 17.57 -9.72 11.71
N VAL A 75 18.07 -8.51 11.46
CA VAL A 75 18.00 -7.85 10.16
C VAL A 75 19.21 -8.24 9.31
N ASP A 76 19.12 -9.40 8.67
CA ASP A 76 20.08 -9.89 7.67
C ASP A 76 19.36 -10.53 6.47
N ARG A 77 20.05 -10.68 5.33
CA ARG A 77 19.44 -11.17 4.08
C ARG A 77 18.82 -12.56 4.23
N LYS A 78 19.47 -13.47 4.97
CA LYS A 78 19.00 -14.85 5.12
C LYS A 78 17.75 -14.90 5.99
N SER A 79 17.77 -14.18 7.12
CA SER A 79 16.63 -14.05 8.02
C SER A 79 15.44 -13.40 7.33
N LEU A 80 15.66 -12.34 6.56
CA LEU A 80 14.62 -11.65 5.80
C LEU A 80 13.98 -12.53 4.71
N SER A 81 14.80 -13.25 3.94
CA SER A 81 14.29 -14.16 2.90
C SER A 81 13.47 -15.30 3.50
N LYS A 82 13.95 -15.91 4.59
CA LYS A 82 13.20 -16.95 5.31
C LYS A 82 11.88 -16.40 5.85
N HIS A 83 11.92 -15.23 6.50
CA HIS A 83 10.74 -14.59 7.08
C HIS A 83 9.69 -14.25 6.02
N LEU A 84 10.09 -13.71 4.87
CA LEU A 84 9.16 -13.43 3.75
C LEU A 84 8.50 -14.70 3.21
N ALA A 85 9.24 -15.80 3.06
CA ALA A 85 8.66 -17.07 2.65
C ALA A 85 7.64 -17.60 3.69
N GLU A 86 7.92 -17.39 4.97
CA GLU A 86 6.98 -17.76 6.04
C GLU A 86 5.71 -16.89 6.03
N LEU A 87 5.85 -15.58 5.79
CA LEU A 87 4.70 -14.69 5.63
C LEU A 87 3.88 -15.07 4.39
N GLU A 88 4.54 -15.40 3.28
CA GLU A 88 3.86 -15.86 2.07
C GLU A 88 3.06 -17.14 2.31
N ALA A 89 3.64 -18.13 2.99
CA ALA A 89 2.95 -19.36 3.38
C ALA A 89 1.75 -19.08 4.30
N LEU A 90 1.85 -18.11 5.22
CA LEU A 90 0.73 -17.68 6.05
C LEU A 90 -0.39 -17.06 5.22
N VAL A 91 -0.06 -16.23 4.23
CA VAL A 91 -1.06 -15.65 3.32
C VAL A 91 -1.72 -16.74 2.47
N ASP A 92 -0.95 -17.73 2.00
CA ASP A 92 -1.48 -18.82 1.15
C ASP A 92 -2.51 -19.70 1.87
N ILE A 93 -2.36 -19.90 3.17
CA ILE A 93 -3.35 -20.65 3.98
C ILE A 93 -4.51 -19.80 4.50
N SER A 94 -4.49 -18.49 4.25
CA SER A 94 -5.49 -17.56 4.75
C SER A 94 -6.55 -17.29 3.69
N GLU A 95 -7.82 -17.53 4.01
CA GLU A 95 -8.95 -17.18 3.12
C GLU A 95 -9.32 -15.70 3.28
N THR A 96 -9.15 -15.16 4.49
CA THR A 96 -9.48 -13.80 4.88
C THR A 96 -8.30 -13.07 5.52
N LYS A 97 -8.41 -11.74 5.65
CA LYS A 97 -7.39 -10.94 6.37
C LYS A 97 -7.40 -11.27 7.87
N GLU A 98 -8.55 -11.67 8.41
CA GLU A 98 -8.74 -12.10 9.78
C GLU A 98 -8.01 -13.43 10.05
N ASP A 99 -8.06 -14.38 9.12
CA ASP A 99 -7.29 -15.63 9.21
C ASP A 99 -5.80 -15.35 9.25
N PHE A 100 -5.33 -14.44 8.39
CA PHE A 100 -3.93 -14.03 8.38
C PHE A 100 -3.51 -13.42 9.71
N TYR A 101 -4.32 -12.53 10.31
CA TYR A 101 -4.02 -11.96 11.62
C TYR A 101 -3.94 -13.03 12.70
N MET A 102 -4.90 -13.96 12.73
CA MET A 102 -4.92 -15.07 13.68
C MET A 102 -3.67 -15.95 13.55
N TYR A 103 -3.30 -16.36 12.33
CA TYR A 103 -2.13 -17.22 12.13
C TYR A 103 -0.81 -16.48 12.42
N PHE A 104 -0.74 -15.20 12.06
CA PHE A 104 0.41 -14.36 12.36
C PHE A 104 0.61 -14.22 13.88
N GLU A 105 -0.44 -13.87 14.61
CA GLU A 105 -0.37 -13.70 16.07
C GLU A 105 -0.01 -15.02 16.76
N LYS A 106 -0.58 -16.14 16.32
CA LYS A 106 -0.24 -17.47 16.84
C LYS A 106 1.24 -17.81 16.63
N LYS A 107 1.82 -17.43 15.48
CA LYS A 107 3.20 -17.78 15.11
C LYS A 107 4.24 -16.85 15.75
N TYR A 108 4.00 -15.55 15.71
CA TYR A 108 4.98 -14.55 16.16
C TYR A 108 4.69 -13.99 17.56
N THR A 109 3.58 -14.44 18.19
CA THR A 109 3.14 -14.01 19.53
C THR A 109 3.03 -12.48 19.62
N LYS A 110 2.63 -11.85 18.51
CA LYS A 110 2.51 -10.40 18.34
C LYS A 110 1.23 -10.09 17.58
N PRO A 111 0.32 -9.26 18.15
CA PRO A 111 -0.86 -8.82 17.42
C PRO A 111 -0.48 -7.82 16.33
N LEU A 112 -1.22 -7.86 15.22
CA LEU A 112 -1.11 -6.85 14.17
C LEU A 112 -2.10 -5.71 14.42
N PRO A 113 -1.73 -4.46 14.06
CA PRO A 113 -2.69 -3.37 14.06
C PRO A 113 -3.74 -3.57 12.96
N ASP A 114 -4.92 -3.01 13.15
CA ASP A 114 -5.93 -2.99 12.08
C ASP A 114 -5.46 -2.07 10.94
N PHE A 115 -5.25 -2.66 9.76
CA PHE A 115 -4.87 -1.92 8.57
C PHE A 115 -6.05 -1.28 7.84
N SER A 116 -7.30 -1.52 8.27
CA SER A 116 -8.52 -1.05 7.58
C SER A 116 -8.57 0.48 7.48
N ASP A 117 -8.08 1.18 8.49
CA ASP A 117 -7.99 2.66 8.50
C ASP A 117 -7.08 3.22 7.41
N TYR A 118 -6.06 2.45 6.99
CA TYR A 118 -5.16 2.85 5.91
C TYR A 118 -5.67 2.45 4.52
N MET A 119 -6.67 1.58 4.46
CA MET A 119 -7.31 1.13 3.23
C MET A 119 -8.52 1.99 2.84
N ASN A 120 -9.17 2.59 3.85
CA ASN A 120 -10.25 3.54 3.64
C ASN A 120 -9.66 4.90 3.29
N GLN A 121 -9.51 5.19 2.00
CA GLN A 121 -9.30 6.56 1.54
C GLN A 121 -10.48 7.40 2.04
N LYS A 122 -10.25 8.30 3.01
CA LYS A 122 -11.17 9.43 3.19
C LYS A 122 -11.26 10.07 1.81
N LYS A 123 -12.46 10.05 1.19
CA LYS A 123 -12.72 10.86 0.00
C LYS A 123 -12.17 12.24 0.33
N LYS A 124 -11.16 12.69 -0.40
CA LYS A 124 -10.74 14.08 -0.32
C LYS A 124 -11.90 14.88 -0.86
N GLU A 125 -12.79 15.31 0.03
CA GLU A 125 -13.70 16.39 -0.31
C GLU A 125 -12.82 17.57 -0.67
N LEU A 126 -13.04 18.11 -1.87
CA LEU A 126 -12.38 19.34 -2.29
C LEU A 126 -12.61 20.39 -1.20
N SER A 127 -11.55 21.09 -0.79
CA SER A 127 -11.72 22.25 0.07
C SER A 127 -12.67 23.23 -0.61
N GLU A 128 -13.39 24.06 0.15
CA GLU A 128 -14.18 25.15 -0.41
C GLU A 128 -13.35 26.05 -1.34
N PHE A 129 -12.04 26.18 -1.07
CA PHE A 129 -11.11 26.84 -1.97
C PHE A 129 -10.96 26.10 -3.31
N ASP A 130 -10.71 24.79 -3.27
CA ASP A 130 -10.50 23.97 -4.47
C ASP A 130 -11.77 23.87 -5.32
N LYS A 131 -12.96 23.82 -4.69
CA LYS A 131 -14.24 23.89 -5.38
C LYS A 131 -14.38 25.20 -6.16
N LYS A 132 -14.09 26.33 -5.52
CA LYS A 132 -14.14 27.66 -6.17
C LYS A 132 -13.13 27.77 -7.30
N LEU A 133 -11.92 27.26 -7.11
CA LEU A 133 -10.88 27.24 -8.15
C LEU A 133 -11.31 26.37 -9.34
N TRP A 134 -11.86 25.19 -9.07
CA TRP A 134 -12.37 24.29 -10.11
C TRP A 134 -13.48 24.94 -10.93
N ILE A 135 -14.45 25.60 -10.26
CA ILE A 135 -15.51 26.35 -10.93
C ILE A 135 -14.93 27.44 -11.83
N ALA A 136 -13.95 28.22 -11.34
CA ALA A 136 -13.33 29.30 -12.10
C ALA A 136 -12.59 28.80 -13.35
N LEU A 137 -11.88 27.67 -13.25
CA LEU A 137 -11.13 27.08 -14.37
C LEU A 137 -12.05 26.53 -15.47
N HIS A 138 -13.23 26.03 -15.10
CA HIS A 138 -14.19 25.44 -16.04
C HIS A 138 -15.31 26.40 -16.44
N PHE A 139 -15.26 27.65 -15.99
CA PHE A 139 -16.24 28.66 -16.33
C PHE A 139 -16.14 29.04 -17.82
N ASN A 140 -17.12 28.62 -18.60
CA ASN A 140 -17.27 29.02 -20.00
C ASN A 140 -18.36 30.10 -20.16
N PRO A 141 -18.00 31.38 -20.33
CA PRO A 141 -18.96 32.49 -20.40
C PRO A 141 -19.87 32.47 -21.65
N LYS A 142 -19.64 31.57 -22.62
CA LYS A 142 -20.48 31.44 -23.82
C LYS A 142 -21.70 30.53 -23.64
N GLU A 143 -21.75 29.73 -22.57
CA GLU A 143 -22.90 28.85 -22.29
C GLU A 143 -24.01 29.54 -21.47
N SER A 144 -23.67 30.59 -20.71
CA SER A 144 -24.62 31.32 -19.86
C SER A 144 -25.52 32.29 -20.61
N LYS A 145 -25.32 32.51 -21.92
CA LYS A 145 -26.07 33.49 -22.74
C LYS A 145 -27.22 32.91 -23.58
N LYS A 146 -27.60 31.64 -23.40
CA LYS A 146 -28.73 31.02 -24.12
C LYS A 146 -30.07 31.06 -23.34
N GLY A 147 -30.15 31.81 -22.24
CA GLY A 147 -31.33 31.84 -21.36
C GLY A 147 -32.26 33.04 -21.50
N ASP A 148 -31.80 34.17 -22.07
CA ASP A 148 -32.60 35.41 -22.14
C ASP A 148 -32.66 35.91 -23.59
N SER A 149 -33.63 35.40 -24.35
CA SER A 149 -34.14 36.06 -25.56
C SER A 149 -35.63 35.79 -25.61
N GLN A 150 -36.37 36.69 -24.94
CA GLN A 150 -37.80 36.90 -25.11
C GLN A 150 -38.04 37.76 -26.36
#